data_AF-X1C2S3-F1
#
_entry.id   AF-X1C2S3-F1
#
_cell.length_a   1.000
_cell.length_b   1.000
_cell.length_c   1.000
_cell.angle_alpha   90.00
_cell.angle_beta   90.00
_cell.angle_gamma   90.00
#
_symmetry.space_group_name_H-M   'P 1'
#
loop_
_entity.id
_entity.type
_entity.pdbx_description
1 polymer ?
#
loop_
_entity_poly.entity_id
_entity_poly.type
_entity_poly.pdbx_seq_one_letter_code
_entity_poly.pdbx_strand_id
1 'polypeptide(L)'
;LKVSRDDDVPGHLIPEIYFRYLRTKDARAIKQVFEHNLQDILSLVALVSRMCFLVEDPLNNTEYGMDIFSIGKMFDEEKRYEQSTNYYTEALKHNLAEEEILEILRLSSFAYKRQGKWEKAEEIWKEIIEKSPEFIYYPYEELAKYYEHYLKDYQKAEKVVEEALNIEEYIFLREKLQHRLNRIKGKQRRLVQKLS
;
A
#
# COMPACT_ATOMS: atom_id res chain seq x y z
N LEU A 1 1.71 18.96 14.81
CA LEU A 1 2.08 20.36 15.13
C LEU A 1 0.85 21.05 15.71
N LYS A 2 0.88 21.54 16.95
CA LYS A 2 -0.23 22.35 17.51
C LYS A 2 0.01 23.80 17.12
N VAL A 3 -0.42 24.21 15.93
CA VAL A 3 -0.36 25.61 15.49
C VAL A 3 -1.77 26.19 15.63
N SER A 4 -1.99 27.06 16.62
CA SER A 4 -3.21 27.85 16.70
C SER A 4 -3.01 29.16 15.93
N ARG A 5 -3.96 29.49 15.06
CA ARG A 5 -3.97 30.72 14.28
C ARG A 5 -5.18 31.54 14.73
N ASP A 6 -4.93 32.65 15.43
CA ASP A 6 -5.95 33.65 15.70
C ASP A 6 -5.89 34.70 14.58
N ASP A 7 -7.05 35.05 14.01
CA ASP A 7 -7.24 36.08 12.96
C ASP A 7 -6.59 35.81 11.58
N ASP A 8 -6.61 34.56 11.11
CA ASP A 8 -6.04 34.22 9.79
C ASP A 8 -6.90 34.71 8.61
N VAL A 9 -6.25 35.14 7.54
CA VAL A 9 -6.94 35.54 6.29
C VAL A 9 -7.33 34.27 5.54
N PRO A 10 -8.61 34.09 5.13
CA PRO A 10 -8.98 32.99 4.26
C PRO A 10 -8.13 32.98 2.99
N GLY A 11 -7.43 31.88 2.72
CA GLY A 11 -6.42 31.81 1.65
C GLY A 11 -6.93 32.23 0.27
N HIS A 12 -8.23 32.01 -0.01
CA HIS A 12 -8.85 32.42 -1.27
C HIS A 12 -8.99 33.95 -1.44
N LEU A 13 -8.91 34.74 -0.36
CA LEU A 13 -8.96 36.21 -0.39
C LEU A 13 -7.59 36.85 -0.59
N ILE A 14 -6.50 36.11 -0.39
CA ILE A 14 -5.12 36.62 -0.50
C ILE A 14 -4.85 37.28 -1.86
N PRO A 15 -5.23 36.68 -3.02
CA PRO A 15 -5.01 37.31 -4.32
C PRO A 15 -5.71 38.66 -4.44
N GLU A 16 -6.95 38.77 -3.96
CA GLU A 16 -7.73 40.00 -4.04
C GLU A 16 -7.10 41.12 -3.19
N ILE A 17 -6.67 40.80 -1.96
CA ILE A 17 -6.00 41.74 -1.05
C ILE A 17 -4.71 42.25 -1.69
N TYR A 18 -3.94 41.37 -2.33
CA TYR A 18 -2.71 41.74 -3.02
C TYR A 18 -2.97 42.69 -4.20
N PHE A 19 -3.94 42.37 -5.08
CA PHE A 19 -4.30 43.25 -6.20
C PHE A 19 -4.89 44.59 -5.77
N ARG A 20 -5.58 44.63 -4.62
CA ARG A 20 -6.06 45.88 -4.02
C ARG A 20 -4.88 46.76 -3.64
N TYR A 21 -3.90 46.23 -2.91
CA TYR A 21 -2.67 46.96 -2.56
C TYR A 21 -1.93 47.48 -3.80
N LEU A 22 -1.79 46.67 -4.86
CA LEU A 22 -1.11 47.11 -6.08
C LEU A 22 -1.75 48.35 -6.72
N ARG A 23 -3.09 48.44 -6.69
CA ARG A 23 -3.88 49.55 -7.25
C ARG A 23 -3.92 50.76 -6.34
N THR A 24 -4.18 50.58 -5.05
CA THR A 24 -4.48 51.67 -4.11
C THR A 24 -3.27 52.13 -3.30
N LYS A 25 -2.22 51.30 -3.23
CA LYS A 25 -1.07 51.43 -2.32
C LYS A 25 -1.45 51.44 -0.83
N ASP A 26 -2.66 51.02 -0.48
CA ASP A 26 -3.10 50.88 0.91
C ASP A 26 -2.57 49.56 1.52
N ALA A 27 -1.61 49.67 2.43
CA ALA A 27 -0.92 48.54 3.02
C ALA A 27 -1.62 47.91 4.24
N ARG A 28 -2.77 48.44 4.69
CA ARG A 28 -3.42 47.96 5.93
C ARG A 28 -3.80 46.48 5.87
N ALA A 29 -4.34 46.03 4.74
CA ALA A 29 -4.81 44.65 4.57
C ALA A 29 -3.68 43.68 4.16
N ILE A 30 -2.65 44.14 3.44
CA ILE A 30 -1.56 43.25 2.97
C ILE A 30 -0.64 42.79 4.11
N LYS A 31 -0.60 43.52 5.23
CA LYS A 31 0.14 43.11 6.42
C LYS A 31 -0.26 41.71 6.89
N GLN A 32 -1.56 41.43 6.96
CA GLN A 32 -2.09 40.14 7.40
C GLN A 32 -1.71 39.01 6.43
N VAL A 33 -1.62 39.29 5.12
CA VAL A 33 -1.14 38.33 4.12
C VAL A 33 0.32 37.95 4.37
N PHE A 34 1.18 38.91 4.73
CA PHE A 34 2.57 38.61 5.07
C PHE A 34 2.70 37.80 6.36
N GLU A 35 1.87 38.10 7.37
CA GLU A 35 1.84 37.32 8.62
C GLU A 35 1.39 35.88 8.37
N HIS A 36 0.35 35.67 7.53
CA HIS A 36 -0.06 34.34 7.08
C HIS A 36 1.07 33.59 6.37
N ASN A 37 1.68 34.22 5.34
CA ASN A 37 2.76 33.59 4.57
C ASN A 37 3.98 33.24 5.46
N LEU A 38 4.30 34.08 6.45
CA LEU A 38 5.37 33.79 7.41
C LEU A 38 5.04 32.52 8.22
N GLN A 39 3.82 32.40 8.73
CA GLN A 39 3.40 31.22 9.48
C GLN A 39 3.38 29.96 8.60
N ASP A 40 2.95 30.08 7.35
CA ASP A 40 2.97 28.98 6.38
C ASP A 40 4.40 28.49 6.13
N ILE A 41 5.33 29.39 5.83
CA ILE A 41 6.75 29.04 5.63
C ILE A 41 7.33 28.38 6.90
N LEU A 42 7.07 28.92 8.08
CA LEU A 42 7.55 28.34 9.34
C LEU A 42 6.93 26.97 9.62
N SER A 43 5.65 26.79 9.34
CA SER A 43 4.96 25.51 9.51
C SER A 43 5.47 24.45 8.53
N LEU A 44 5.80 24.82 7.29
CA LEU A 44 6.44 23.93 6.33
C LEU A 44 7.85 23.51 6.80
N VAL A 45 8.67 24.44 7.29
CA VAL A 45 9.99 24.10 7.84
C VAL A 45 9.86 23.14 9.03
N ALA A 46 8.92 23.39 9.93
CA ALA A 46 8.67 22.51 11.07
C ALA A 46 8.17 21.12 10.65
N LEU A 47 7.30 21.06 9.63
CA LEU A 47 6.80 19.79 9.08
C LEU A 47 7.93 18.99 8.43
N VAL A 48 8.76 19.63 7.60
CA VAL A 48 9.91 18.99 6.96
C VAL A 48 10.88 18.47 8.01
N SER A 49 11.18 19.26 9.04
CA SER A 49 12.02 18.82 10.16
C SER A 49 11.44 17.57 10.85
N ARG A 50 10.13 17.55 11.12
CA ARG A 50 9.44 16.38 11.69
C ARG A 50 9.52 15.15 10.79
N MET A 51 9.41 15.32 9.48
CA MET A 51 9.56 14.24 8.51
C MET A 51 11.00 13.71 8.47
N CYS A 52 12.01 14.58 8.54
CA CYS A 52 13.42 14.17 8.60
C CYS A 52 13.68 13.30 9.84
N PHE A 53 13.22 13.72 11.02
CA PHE A 53 13.33 12.90 12.24
C PHE A 53 12.61 11.56 12.11
N LEU A 54 11.42 11.56 11.51
CA LEU A 54 10.66 10.33 11.28
C LEU A 54 11.43 9.34 10.38
N VAL A 55 12.05 9.82 9.30
CA VAL A 55 12.82 8.95 8.38
C VAL A 55 14.11 8.45 9.03
N GLU A 56 14.73 9.25 9.89
CA GLU A 56 16.00 8.90 10.56
C GLU A 56 15.83 7.75 11.56
N ASP A 57 14.76 7.75 12.34
CA ASP A 57 14.45 6.67 13.29
C ASP A 57 12.93 6.44 13.38
N PRO A 58 12.33 5.74 12.39
CA PRO A 58 10.89 5.61 12.29
C PRO A 58 10.26 4.89 13.47
N LEU A 59 10.93 3.89 14.03
CA LEU A 59 10.36 3.04 15.08
C LEU A 59 10.28 3.73 16.44
N ASN A 60 11.10 4.76 16.66
CA ASN A 60 11.09 5.54 17.91
C ASN A 60 10.42 6.92 17.76
N ASN A 61 10.21 7.41 16.53
CA ASN A 61 9.69 8.75 16.27
C ASN A 61 8.21 8.79 15.84
N THR A 62 7.49 7.67 15.82
CA THR A 62 6.04 7.63 15.64
C THR A 62 5.38 6.47 16.39
N GLU A 63 4.13 6.67 16.76
CA GLU A 63 3.25 5.63 17.30
C GLU A 63 2.21 5.17 16.26
N TYR A 64 2.19 5.80 15.08
CA TYR A 64 1.21 5.55 14.03
C TYR A 64 1.73 4.50 13.05
N GLY A 65 1.03 3.37 12.96
CA GLY A 65 1.41 2.27 12.05
C GLY A 65 1.50 2.70 10.58
N MET A 66 0.65 3.64 10.14
CA MET A 66 0.66 4.15 8.77
C MET A 66 1.88 5.01 8.42
N ASP A 67 2.48 5.67 9.41
CA ASP A 67 3.75 6.38 9.21
C ASP A 67 4.87 5.36 8.95
N ILE A 68 4.95 4.30 9.76
CA ILE A 68 5.91 3.20 9.60
C ILE A 68 5.71 2.48 8.26
N PHE A 69 4.46 2.19 7.90
CA PHE A 69 4.10 1.61 6.61
C PHE A 69 4.59 2.48 5.44
N SER A 70 4.41 3.80 5.53
CA SER A 70 4.86 4.75 4.50
C SER A 70 6.36 4.71 4.30
N ILE A 71 7.14 4.56 5.37
CA ILE A 71 8.59 4.32 5.28
C ILE A 71 8.89 3.00 4.58
N GLY A 72 8.16 1.92 4.91
CA GLY A 72 8.28 0.64 4.23
C GLY A 72 8.04 0.73 2.71
N LYS A 73 7.10 1.58 2.28
CA LYS A 73 6.85 1.84 0.85
C LYS A 73 8.01 2.55 0.17
N MET A 74 8.66 3.51 0.83
CA MET A 74 9.85 4.19 0.28
C MET A 74 10.97 3.18 -0.02
N PHE A 75 11.21 2.22 0.89
CA PHE A 75 12.17 1.15 0.62
C PHE A 75 11.73 0.18 -0.49
N ASP A 76 10.43 -0.09 -0.63
CA ASP A 76 9.89 -0.92 -1.73
C ASP A 76 10.12 -0.26 -3.10
N GLU A 77 9.90 1.06 -3.20
CA GLU A 77 10.16 1.86 -4.41
C GLU A 77 11.65 1.83 -4.80
N GLU A 78 12.55 1.83 -3.81
CA GLU A 78 14.00 1.63 -3.99
C GLU A 78 14.39 0.16 -4.25
N LYS A 79 13.43 -0.77 -4.31
CA LYS A 79 13.64 -2.22 -4.45
C LYS A 79 14.40 -2.87 -3.29
N ARG A 80 14.44 -2.21 -2.13
CA ARG A 80 15.07 -2.68 -0.89
C ARG A 80 14.06 -3.48 -0.09
N TYR A 81 13.62 -4.60 -0.68
CA TYR A 81 12.47 -5.36 -0.20
C TYR A 81 12.63 -5.92 1.22
N GLU A 82 13.85 -6.28 1.64
CA GLU A 82 14.09 -6.78 2.99
C GLU A 82 13.73 -5.74 4.06
N GLN A 83 14.18 -4.49 3.87
CA GLN A 83 13.85 -3.38 4.76
C GLN A 83 12.36 -3.03 4.68
N SER A 84 11.80 -3.01 3.46
CA SER A 84 10.37 -2.80 3.26
C SER A 84 9.54 -3.79 4.07
N THR A 85 9.84 -5.10 3.98
CA THR A 85 9.12 -6.12 4.76
C THR A 85 9.31 -5.99 6.26
N ASN A 86 10.47 -5.54 6.74
CA ASN A 86 10.67 -5.28 8.17
C ASN A 86 9.71 -4.17 8.65
N TYR A 87 9.65 -3.04 7.94
CA TYR A 87 8.73 -1.96 8.30
C TYR A 87 7.26 -2.33 8.14
N TYR A 88 6.89 -3.13 7.14
CA TYR A 88 5.52 -3.65 7.03
C TYR A 88 5.15 -4.56 8.21
N THR A 89 6.06 -5.44 8.64
CA THR A 89 5.86 -6.28 9.83
C THR A 89 5.77 -5.44 11.12
N GLU A 90 6.58 -4.39 11.26
CA GLU A 90 6.45 -3.48 12.40
C GLU A 90 5.12 -2.71 12.38
N ALA A 91 4.71 -2.19 11.21
CA ALA A 91 3.45 -1.45 11.06
C ALA A 91 2.24 -2.29 11.51
N LEU A 92 2.20 -3.58 11.16
CA LEU A 92 1.12 -4.52 11.54
C LEU A 92 0.99 -4.75 13.06
N LYS A 93 1.94 -4.31 13.88
CA LYS A 93 1.84 -4.38 15.35
C LYS A 93 1.02 -3.23 15.96
N HIS A 94 0.66 -2.23 15.17
CA HIS A 94 -0.08 -1.07 15.62
C HIS A 94 -1.59 -1.22 15.37
N ASN A 95 -2.38 -0.35 16.00
CA ASN A 95 -3.81 -0.28 15.74
C ASN A 95 -4.06 0.29 14.34
N LEU A 96 -4.68 -0.51 13.48
CA LEU A 96 -4.91 -0.22 12.07
C LEU A 96 -6.36 -0.57 11.72
N ALA A 97 -6.94 0.16 10.77
CA ALA A 97 -8.20 -0.23 10.15
C ALA A 97 -8.00 -1.48 9.27
N GLU A 98 -9.09 -2.22 9.03
CA GLU A 98 -9.05 -3.46 8.23
C GLU A 98 -8.50 -3.24 6.81
N GLU A 99 -8.91 -2.15 6.16
CA GLU A 99 -8.42 -1.76 4.84
C GLU A 99 -6.91 -1.47 4.83
N GLU A 100 -6.39 -0.87 5.90
CA GLU A 100 -4.95 -0.59 6.07
C GLU A 100 -4.16 -1.90 6.23
N ILE A 101 -4.67 -2.82 7.05
CA ILE A 101 -4.08 -4.16 7.23
C ILE A 101 -4.00 -4.89 5.88
N LEU A 102 -5.10 -4.90 5.11
CA LEU A 102 -5.15 -5.56 3.81
C LEU A 102 -4.14 -4.98 2.81
N GLU A 103 -3.97 -3.66 2.77
CA GLU A 103 -2.98 -3.03 1.89
C GLU A 103 -1.54 -3.34 2.32
N ILE A 104 -1.26 -3.35 3.63
CA ILE A 104 0.06 -3.73 4.15
C ILE A 104 0.37 -5.20 3.81
N LEU A 105 -0.57 -6.11 4.04
CA LEU A 105 -0.43 -7.53 3.68
C LEU A 105 -0.21 -7.70 2.17
N ARG A 106 -0.95 -6.96 1.34
CA ARG A 106 -0.78 -6.98 -0.11
C ARG A 106 0.65 -6.63 -0.51
N LEU A 107 1.15 -5.46 -0.10
CA LEU A 107 2.50 -5.04 -0.46
C LEU A 107 3.57 -5.96 0.12
N SER A 108 3.39 -6.41 1.37
CA SER A 108 4.29 -7.38 2.02
C SER A 108 4.41 -8.68 1.24
N SER A 109 3.28 -9.25 0.78
CA SER A 109 3.29 -10.49 -0.01
C SER A 109 4.08 -10.35 -1.32
N PHE A 110 3.95 -9.21 -2.02
CA PHE A 110 4.70 -8.95 -3.25
C PHE A 110 6.18 -8.68 -2.96
N ALA A 111 6.50 -7.98 -1.88
CA ALA A 111 7.88 -7.76 -1.46
C ALA A 111 8.58 -9.08 -1.08
N TYR A 112 7.91 -9.98 -0.34
CA TYR A 112 8.43 -11.32 -0.04
C TYR A 112 8.62 -12.16 -1.30
N LYS A 113 7.66 -12.13 -2.22
CA LYS A 113 7.78 -12.77 -3.53
C LYS A 113 9.00 -12.27 -4.31
N ARG A 114 9.25 -10.95 -4.34
CA ARG A 114 10.43 -10.35 -5.02
C ARG A 114 11.76 -10.73 -4.34
N GLN A 115 11.74 -11.06 -3.05
CA GLN A 115 12.89 -11.62 -2.33
C GLN A 115 13.09 -13.12 -2.58
N GLY A 116 12.16 -13.80 -3.27
CA GLY A 116 12.15 -15.26 -3.41
C GLY A 116 11.75 -16.00 -2.13
N LYS A 117 11.23 -15.30 -1.11
CA LYS A 117 10.70 -15.87 0.14
C LYS A 117 9.24 -16.29 -0.09
N TRP A 118 9.05 -17.28 -0.95
CA TRP A 118 7.73 -17.65 -1.45
C TRP A 118 6.81 -18.22 -0.39
N GLU A 119 7.35 -18.94 0.59
CA GLU A 119 6.60 -19.53 1.70
C GLU A 119 5.95 -18.43 2.55
N LYS A 120 6.65 -17.32 2.81
CA LYS A 120 6.07 -16.16 3.51
C LYS A 120 4.98 -15.47 2.69
N ALA A 121 5.16 -15.37 1.37
CA ALA A 121 4.15 -14.80 0.49
C ALA A 121 2.89 -15.69 0.46
N GLU A 122 3.05 -17.02 0.45
CA GLU A 122 1.97 -18.00 0.53
C GLU A 122 1.17 -17.85 1.82
N GLU A 123 1.84 -17.74 2.97
CA GLU A 123 1.19 -17.50 4.27
C GLU A 123 0.30 -16.26 4.23
N ILE A 124 0.83 -15.15 3.71
CA ILE A 124 0.08 -13.88 3.63
C ILE A 124 -1.10 -14.00 2.65
N TRP A 125 -0.93 -14.63 1.48
CA TRP A 125 -2.04 -14.81 0.54
C TRP A 125 -3.17 -15.65 1.13
N LYS A 126 -2.86 -16.69 1.91
CA LYS A 126 -3.86 -17.47 2.65
C LYS A 126 -4.53 -16.64 3.73
N GLU A 127 -3.77 -15.86 4.48
CA GLU A 127 -4.30 -14.96 5.51
C GLU A 127 -5.30 -13.95 4.91
N ILE A 128 -4.99 -13.36 3.75
CA ILE A 128 -5.91 -12.45 3.06
C ILE A 128 -7.20 -13.17 2.66
N ILE A 129 -7.09 -14.38 2.08
CA ILE A 129 -8.27 -15.17 1.71
C ILE A 129 -9.14 -15.50 2.92
N GLU A 130 -8.52 -15.86 4.05
CA GLU A 130 -9.25 -16.25 5.26
C GLU A 130 -9.93 -15.06 5.95
N LYS A 131 -9.28 -13.90 5.95
CA LYS A 131 -9.75 -12.72 6.69
C LYS A 131 -10.67 -11.80 5.90
N SER A 132 -10.59 -11.81 4.57
CA SER A 132 -11.39 -10.91 3.75
C SER A 132 -12.84 -11.39 3.63
N PRO A 133 -13.84 -10.55 3.98
CA PRO A 133 -15.24 -10.89 3.80
C PRO A 133 -15.66 -10.88 2.32
N GLU A 134 -14.96 -10.10 1.50
CA GLU A 134 -15.18 -10.00 0.06
C GLU A 134 -14.16 -10.83 -0.71
N PHE A 135 -14.55 -11.30 -1.90
CA PHE A 135 -13.65 -12.01 -2.79
C PHE A 135 -12.55 -11.08 -3.32
N ILE A 136 -11.30 -11.42 -3.03
CA ILE A 136 -10.12 -10.74 -3.59
C ILE A 136 -9.43 -11.68 -4.56
N TYR A 137 -9.34 -11.30 -5.84
CA TYR A 137 -8.82 -12.17 -6.90
C TYR A 137 -7.32 -12.51 -6.79
N TYR A 138 -6.48 -11.52 -6.46
CA TYR A 138 -5.02 -11.66 -6.64
C TYR A 138 -4.36 -12.75 -5.77
N PRO A 139 -4.76 -13.01 -4.50
CA PRO A 139 -4.14 -14.05 -3.68
C PRO A 139 -4.36 -15.45 -4.29
N TYR A 140 -5.55 -15.75 -4.80
CA TYR A 140 -5.83 -17.00 -5.50
C TYR A 140 -4.97 -17.16 -6.75
N GLU A 141 -4.84 -16.09 -7.55
CA GLU A 141 -4.00 -16.13 -8.73
C GLU A 141 -2.52 -16.38 -8.39
N GLU A 142 -2.01 -15.70 -7.37
CA GLU A 142 -0.62 -15.82 -6.94
C GLU A 142 -0.31 -17.17 -6.31
N LEU A 143 -1.20 -17.70 -5.47
CA LEU A 143 -1.11 -19.07 -4.94
C LEU A 143 -1.11 -20.11 -6.06
N ALA A 144 -2.00 -19.99 -7.05
CA ALA A 144 -2.02 -20.89 -8.19
C ALA A 144 -0.71 -20.82 -9.01
N LYS A 145 -0.16 -19.61 -9.23
CA LYS A 145 1.15 -19.43 -9.88
C LYS A 145 2.27 -20.09 -9.06
N TYR A 146 2.27 -19.90 -7.74
CA TYR A 146 3.29 -20.45 -6.85
C TYR A 146 3.27 -21.97 -6.86
N TYR A 147 2.12 -22.60 -6.64
CA TYR A 147 1.97 -24.05 -6.68
C TYR A 147 2.31 -24.63 -8.07
N GLU A 148 1.87 -23.99 -9.15
CA GLU A 148 2.12 -24.45 -10.52
C GLU A 148 3.59 -24.30 -10.94
N HIS A 149 4.20 -23.14 -10.69
CA HIS A 149 5.50 -22.78 -11.26
C HIS A 149 6.66 -23.13 -10.35
N TYR A 150 6.53 -22.92 -9.04
CA TYR A 150 7.61 -23.12 -8.08
C TYR A 150 7.59 -24.52 -7.50
N LEU A 151 6.47 -24.94 -6.89
CA LEU A 151 6.36 -26.26 -6.25
C LEU A 151 6.06 -27.41 -7.21
N LYS A 152 5.59 -27.10 -8.43
CA LYS A 152 5.08 -28.09 -9.40
C LYS A 152 3.95 -28.97 -8.84
N ASP A 153 3.26 -28.49 -7.80
CA ASP A 153 2.11 -29.14 -7.19
C ASP A 153 0.84 -28.72 -7.96
N TYR A 154 0.60 -29.40 -9.08
CA TYR A 154 -0.54 -29.09 -9.94
C TYR A 154 -1.88 -29.35 -9.26
N GLN A 155 -1.94 -30.27 -8.29
CA GLN A 155 -3.17 -30.58 -7.57
C GLN A 155 -3.55 -29.43 -6.61
N LYS A 156 -2.58 -28.88 -5.87
CA LYS A 156 -2.84 -27.67 -5.07
C LYS A 156 -3.17 -26.46 -5.94
N ALA A 157 -2.46 -26.30 -7.06
CA ALA A 157 -2.73 -25.20 -8.00
C ALA A 157 -4.18 -25.28 -8.55
N GLU A 158 -4.63 -26.47 -8.93
CA GLU A 158 -6.00 -26.72 -9.39
C GLU A 158 -7.02 -26.38 -8.30
N LYS A 159 -6.82 -26.91 -7.08
CA LYS A 159 -7.75 -26.71 -5.96
C LYS A 159 -7.99 -25.22 -5.66
N VAL A 160 -6.93 -24.40 -5.64
CA VAL A 160 -7.04 -22.96 -5.39
C VAL A 160 -7.85 -22.25 -6.49
N VAL A 161 -7.65 -22.63 -7.75
CA VAL A 161 -8.39 -21.99 -8.86
C VAL A 161 -9.86 -22.43 -8.85
N GLU A 162 -10.14 -23.69 -8.51
CA GLU A 162 -11.51 -24.18 -8.37
C GLU A 162 -12.25 -23.50 -7.20
N GLU A 163 -11.57 -23.28 -6.08
CA GLU A 163 -12.10 -22.49 -4.96
C GLU A 163 -12.48 -21.07 -5.39
N ALA A 164 -11.58 -20.38 -6.10
CA ALA A 164 -11.86 -19.05 -6.64
C ALA A 164 -13.04 -19.02 -7.62
N LEU A 165 -13.16 -20.04 -8.49
CA LEU A 165 -14.27 -20.16 -9.45
C LEU A 165 -15.63 -20.42 -8.80
N ASN A 166 -15.64 -21.01 -7.60
CA ASN A 166 -16.88 -21.26 -6.85
C ASN A 166 -17.41 -20.01 -6.17
N ILE A 167 -16.55 -19.03 -5.87
CA ILE A 167 -16.91 -17.78 -5.19
C ILE A 167 -17.17 -16.67 -6.21
N GLU A 168 -16.30 -16.54 -7.22
CA GLU A 168 -16.36 -15.44 -8.20
C GLU A 168 -17.56 -15.61 -9.15
N GLU A 169 -18.31 -14.53 -9.37
CA GLU A 169 -19.47 -14.47 -10.27
C GLU A 169 -19.20 -13.61 -11.51
N TYR A 170 -18.21 -12.71 -11.45
CA TYR A 170 -17.91 -11.78 -12.53
C TYR A 170 -17.25 -12.51 -13.72
N ILE A 171 -17.92 -12.42 -14.88
CA ILE A 171 -17.59 -13.17 -16.12
C ILE A 171 -16.11 -13.04 -16.49
N PHE A 172 -15.57 -11.82 -16.47
CA PHE A 172 -14.18 -11.56 -16.88
C PHE A 172 -13.14 -12.25 -15.98
N LEU A 173 -13.37 -12.28 -14.66
CA LEU A 173 -12.46 -12.93 -13.72
C LEU A 173 -12.60 -14.46 -13.80
N ARG A 174 -13.83 -14.96 -13.98
CA ARG A 174 -14.08 -16.39 -14.27
C ARG A 174 -13.35 -16.86 -15.52
N GLU A 175 -13.37 -16.12 -16.62
CA GLU A 175 -12.64 -16.48 -17.84
C GLU A 175 -11.13 -16.62 -17.58
N LYS A 176 -10.53 -15.67 -16.85
CA LYS A 176 -9.11 -15.74 -16.46
C LYS A 176 -8.80 -16.97 -15.61
N LEU A 177 -9.64 -17.26 -14.62
CA LEU A 177 -9.50 -18.45 -13.77
C LEU A 177 -9.65 -19.73 -14.59
N GLN A 178 -10.63 -19.80 -15.49
CA GLN A 178 -10.85 -20.96 -16.35
C GLN A 178 -9.68 -21.21 -17.32
N HIS A 179 -9.12 -20.15 -17.90
CA HIS A 179 -7.90 -20.26 -18.73
C HIS A 179 -6.72 -20.83 -17.94
N ARG A 180 -6.54 -20.38 -16.69
CA ARG A 180 -5.50 -20.91 -15.79
C ARG A 180 -5.76 -22.37 -15.42
N LEU A 181 -6.99 -22.72 -15.07
CA LEU A 181 -7.39 -24.10 -14.74
C LEU A 181 -7.11 -25.06 -15.89
N ASN A 182 -7.50 -24.68 -17.11
CA ASN A 182 -7.26 -25.47 -18.32
C ASN A 182 -5.75 -25.68 -18.56
N ARG A 183 -4.93 -24.64 -18.32
CA ARG A 183 -3.46 -24.76 -18.43
C ARG A 183 -2.88 -25.73 -17.40
N ILE A 184 -3.33 -25.66 -16.14
CA ILE A 184 -2.88 -26.54 -15.05
C ILE A 184 -3.25 -28.00 -15.37
N LYS A 185 -4.51 -28.27 -15.71
CA LYS A 185 -5.00 -29.60 -16.11
C LYS A 185 -4.23 -30.17 -17.31
N GLY A 186 -3.89 -29.31 -18.28
CA GLY A 186 -3.05 -29.69 -19.42
C GLY A 186 -1.63 -30.13 -19.02
N LYS A 187 -1.00 -29.45 -18.08
CA LYS A 187 0.34 -29.82 -17.55
C LYS A 187 0.29 -31.12 -16.75
N GLN A 188 -0.72 -31.30 -15.92
CA GLN A 188 -0.92 -32.51 -15.13
C GLN A 188 -1.09 -33.75 -16.02
N ARG A 189 -1.92 -33.68 -17.07
CA ARG A 189 -2.07 -34.79 -18.05
C ARG A 189 -0.75 -35.17 -18.71
N ARG A 190 0.05 -34.18 -19.11
CA ARG A 190 1.38 -34.43 -19.71
C ARG A 190 2.36 -35.04 -18.72
N LEU A 191 2.28 -34.69 -17.43
CA LEU A 191 3.12 -35.28 -16.40
C LEU A 191 2.77 -36.76 -16.19
N VAL A 192 1.48 -37.09 -16.11
CA VAL A 192 1.01 -38.48 -15.97
C VAL A 192 1.48 -39.33 -17.16
N GLN A 193 1.36 -38.81 -18.39
CA GLN A 193 1.83 -39.50 -19.61
C GLN A 193 3.35 -39.72 -19.66
N LYS A 194 4.15 -38.94 -18.92
CA LYS A 194 5.61 -39.13 -18.84
C LYS A 194 6.01 -40.15 -17.78
N LEU A 195 5.14 -40.41 -16.82
CA LEU A 195 5.39 -41.32 -15.70
C LEU A 195 4.79 -42.72 -15.94
N SER A 196 3.92 -42.86 -16.94
CA SER A 196 3.42 -44.13 -17.48
C SER A 196 4.36 -44.69 -18.54
#